data_AF-A0A3P7I7R0-F1
#
_entry.id   AF-A0A3P7I7R0-F1
#
_cell.length_a   1.000
_cell.length_b   1.000
_cell.length_c   1.000
_cell.angle_alpha   90.00
_cell.angle_beta   90.00
_cell.angle_gamma   90.00
#
_symmetry.space_group_name_H-M   'P 1'
#
loop_
_entity.id
_entity.type
_entity.pdbx_description
1 polymer ?
#
loop_
_entity_poly.entity_id
_entity_poly.type
_entity_poly.pdbx_seq_one_letter_code
_entity_poly.pdbx_strand_id
1 'polypeptide(L)'
;MCCRACRFTLTSHCRSVIVNGLVEVVKPNGERVEYKLGDSFGAEPNPAVQYHVGEMRTMVDDCEFVLVEHKDFCSIMSTIGEHIEKDRDGLTGEVVSETERRTVGSQVGLVLIKGKPDKLIQHLVDERDSNVDPHYVDDFLLTYRVFIHNPTIIFEKLMMWFADTALRDKVRQSSFAAPR
;
A
#
# COMPACT_ATOMS: atom_id res chain seq x y z
N MET A 1 -16.90 22.53 0.67
CA MET A 1 -17.51 23.75 0.12
C MET A 1 -17.75 23.50 -1.37
N CYS A 2 -19.01 23.40 -1.81
CA CYS A 2 -19.39 23.31 -3.23
C CYS A 2 -19.11 24.65 -3.90
N CYS A 3 -18.22 24.70 -4.89
CA CYS A 3 -17.93 25.92 -5.64
C CYS A 3 -18.44 25.79 -7.08
N ARG A 4 -19.52 26.53 -7.39
CA ARG A 4 -20.05 26.69 -8.75
C ARG A 4 -19.10 27.55 -9.60
N ALA A 5 -18.81 27.05 -10.81
CA ALA A 5 -18.38 27.79 -12.01
C ALA A 5 -17.55 29.05 -11.75
N CYS A 6 -16.30 28.88 -11.31
CA CYS A 6 -15.32 29.96 -11.29
C CYS A 6 -14.09 29.54 -12.09
N ARG A 7 -13.52 30.47 -12.84
CA ARG A 7 -12.16 30.34 -13.37
C ARG A 7 -11.22 30.22 -12.15
N PHE A 8 -10.74 29.02 -11.86
CA PHE A 8 -9.95 28.77 -10.66
C PHE A 8 -8.47 29.00 -10.97
N THR A 9 -7.82 29.90 -10.23
CA THR A 9 -6.47 29.64 -9.76
C THR A 9 -6.63 28.73 -8.55
N LEU A 10 -6.53 27.41 -8.75
CA LEU A 10 -6.41 26.50 -7.60
C LEU A 10 -5.29 27.04 -6.73
N THR A 11 -5.58 27.27 -5.45
CA THR A 11 -4.56 27.64 -4.47
C THR A 11 -3.42 26.65 -4.62
N SER A 12 -2.23 27.19 -4.86
CA SER A 12 -1.01 26.53 -5.35
C SER A 12 -0.49 25.36 -4.50
N HIS A 13 -1.25 24.89 -3.51
CA HIS A 13 -0.79 24.03 -2.44
C HIS A 13 -1.80 22.92 -2.11
N CYS A 14 -2.41 22.27 -3.11
CA CYS A 14 -3.23 21.09 -2.85
C CYS A 14 -3.19 20.05 -3.98
N ARG A 15 -3.45 18.80 -3.61
CA ARG A 15 -3.82 17.71 -4.53
C ARG A 15 -5.35 17.65 -4.57
N SER A 16 -5.91 17.55 -5.76
CA SER A 16 -7.36 17.50 -5.98
C SER A 16 -7.76 16.19 -6.66
N VAL A 17 -8.93 15.67 -6.31
CA VAL A 17 -9.59 14.54 -6.97
C VAL A 17 -10.99 14.97 -7.39
N ILE A 18 -11.35 14.68 -8.64
CA ILE A 18 -12.70 14.95 -9.17
C ILE A 18 -13.64 13.87 -8.68
N VAL A 19 -14.63 14.25 -7.87
CA VAL A 19 -15.69 13.34 -7.40
C VAL A 19 -17.01 13.56 -8.13
N ASN A 20 -17.13 14.66 -8.87
CA ASN A 20 -18.17 14.86 -9.87
C ASN A 20 -17.74 15.92 -10.91
N GLY A 21 -18.13 15.73 -12.16
CA GLY A 21 -17.96 16.71 -13.23
C GLY A 21 -16.78 16.46 -14.18
N LEU A 22 -16.44 17.51 -14.93
CA LEU A 22 -15.43 17.52 -15.99
C LEU A 22 -14.71 18.89 -15.98
N VAL A 23 -13.38 18.86 -16.09
CA VAL A 23 -12.52 20.04 -16.02
C VAL A 23 -11.51 20.03 -17.16
N GLU A 24 -11.26 21.19 -17.76
CA GLU A 24 -10.17 21.41 -18.71
C GLU A 24 -9.07 22.25 -18.05
N VAL A 25 -7.81 21.90 -18.30
CA VAL A 25 -6.64 22.73 -18.00
C VAL A 25 -5.94 23.09 -19.31
N VAL A 26 -5.85 24.40 -19.58
CA VAL A 26 -5.11 24.94 -20.74
C VAL A 26 -3.73 25.38 -20.26
N LYS A 27 -2.68 24.66 -20.67
CA LYS A 27 -1.30 24.96 -20.31
C LYS A 27 -0.75 26.17 -21.11
N PRO A 28 0.36 26.80 -20.66
CA PRO A 28 0.96 27.95 -21.36
C PRO A 28 1.41 27.66 -22.80
N ASN A 29 1.71 26.40 -23.13
CA ASN A 29 2.05 25.95 -24.48
C ASN A 29 0.82 25.74 -25.39
N GLY A 30 -0.40 25.99 -24.88
CA GLY A 30 -1.66 25.78 -25.60
C GLY A 30 -2.19 24.34 -25.53
N GLU A 31 -1.47 23.42 -24.89
CA GLU A 31 -1.93 22.06 -24.64
C GLU A 31 -3.14 22.07 -23.71
N ARG A 32 -4.16 21.28 -24.07
CA ARG A 32 -5.41 21.14 -23.31
C ARG A 32 -5.46 19.75 -22.71
N VAL A 33 -5.66 19.67 -21.41
CA VAL A 33 -5.79 18.41 -20.67
C VAL A 33 -7.15 18.38 -19.99
N GLU A 34 -7.94 17.37 -20.29
CA GLU A 34 -9.24 17.15 -19.66
C GLU A 34 -9.11 16.15 -18.50
N TYR A 35 -9.78 16.45 -17.39
CA TYR A 35 -9.89 15.61 -16.20
C TYR A 35 -11.36 15.34 -15.90
N LYS A 36 -11.70 14.06 -15.77
CA LYS A 36 -13.05 13.54 -15.53
C LYS A 36 -13.15 12.90 -14.15
N LEU A 37 -14.34 12.44 -13.79
CA LEU A 37 -14.60 11.70 -12.56
C LEU A 37 -13.52 10.65 -12.27
N GLY A 38 -12.94 10.72 -11.07
CA GLY A 38 -11.87 9.83 -10.61
C GLY A 38 -10.46 10.31 -10.94
N ASP A 39 -10.29 11.26 -11.85
CA ASP A 39 -8.98 11.80 -12.15
C ASP A 39 -8.49 12.72 -11.03
N SER A 40 -7.17 12.80 -10.89
CA SER A 40 -6.51 13.66 -9.92
C SER A 40 -5.51 14.60 -10.58
N PHE A 41 -5.36 15.79 -10.01
CA PHE A 41 -4.46 16.83 -10.50
C PHE A 41 -3.98 17.71 -9.34
N GLY A 42 -2.98 18.55 -9.59
CA GLY A 42 -2.45 19.49 -8.60
C GLY A 42 -1.02 19.14 -8.19
N ALA A 43 -0.69 19.37 -6.93
CA ALA A 43 0.67 19.17 -6.42
C ALA A 43 1.07 17.68 -6.36
N GLU A 44 2.31 17.39 -6.70
CA GLU A 44 2.96 16.09 -6.44
C GLU A 44 3.47 16.01 -4.99
N PRO A 45 3.70 14.82 -4.42
CA PRO A 45 4.13 14.67 -3.02
C PRO A 45 5.61 14.99 -2.86
N ASN A 46 5.96 16.26 -3.02
CA ASN A 46 7.32 16.77 -3.05
C ASN A 46 7.43 18.00 -2.12
N PRO A 47 8.45 18.10 -1.23
CA PRO A 47 8.54 19.21 -0.28
C PRO A 47 8.70 20.60 -0.92
N ALA A 48 9.15 20.68 -2.17
CA ALA A 48 9.33 21.94 -2.88
C ALA A 48 7.99 22.62 -3.15
N VAL A 49 8.01 23.95 -3.12
CA VAL A 49 6.83 24.75 -3.44
C VAL A 49 6.45 24.52 -4.89
N GLN A 50 5.24 24.05 -5.10
CA GLN A 50 4.65 23.82 -6.42
C GLN A 50 3.59 24.87 -6.68
N TYR A 51 3.33 25.12 -7.96
CA TYR A 51 2.28 26.04 -8.41
C TYR A 51 1.48 25.37 -9.51
N HIS A 52 0.18 25.65 -9.55
CA HIS A 52 -0.65 25.20 -10.65
C HIS A 52 -0.14 25.83 -11.96
N VAL A 53 0.02 25.00 -12.99
CA VAL A 53 0.45 25.42 -14.32
C VAL A 53 -0.70 25.29 -15.30
N GLY A 54 -1.16 26.42 -15.81
CA GLY A 54 -2.27 26.50 -16.75
C GLY A 54 -3.48 27.23 -16.18
N GLU A 55 -4.50 27.38 -17.02
CA GLU A 55 -5.79 27.92 -16.64
C GLU A 55 -6.82 26.79 -16.55
N MET A 56 -7.43 26.63 -15.39
CA MET A 56 -8.44 25.61 -15.14
C MET A 56 -9.86 26.13 -15.35
N ARG A 57 -10.70 25.33 -16.02
CA ARG A 57 -12.10 25.66 -16.31
C ARG A 57 -12.98 24.43 -16.08
N THR A 58 -14.10 24.61 -15.37
CA THR A 58 -15.14 23.59 -15.34
C THR A 58 -15.87 23.56 -16.68
N MET A 59 -16.08 22.35 -17.21
CA MET A 59 -16.74 22.13 -18.49
C MET A 59 -18.22 21.80 -18.34
N VAL A 60 -18.65 21.50 -17.12
CA VAL A 60 -20.04 21.23 -16.74
C VAL A 60 -20.36 21.95 -15.43
N ASP A 61 -21.65 22.06 -15.14
CA ASP A 61 -22.14 22.63 -13.87
C ASP A 61 -21.94 21.66 -12.70
N ASP A 62 -21.92 22.22 -11.49
CA ASP A 62 -21.88 21.48 -10.22
C ASP A 62 -20.71 20.46 -10.14
N CYS A 63 -19.53 20.84 -10.64
CA CYS A 63 -18.29 20.08 -10.40
C CYS A 63 -17.94 20.05 -8.92
N GLU A 64 -17.53 18.88 -8.43
CA GLU A 64 -17.15 18.65 -7.04
C GLU A 64 -15.75 18.07 -6.94
N PHE A 65 -15.01 18.57 -5.93
CA PHE A 65 -13.61 18.24 -5.72
C PHE A 65 -13.36 17.87 -4.27
N VAL A 66 -12.54 16.85 -4.06
CA VAL A 66 -11.89 16.59 -2.76
C VAL A 66 -10.49 17.17 -2.84
N LEU A 67 -10.15 18.02 -1.88
CA LEU A 67 -8.86 18.69 -1.80
C LEU A 67 -8.09 18.16 -0.59
N VAL A 68 -6.81 17.86 -0.80
CA VAL A 68 -5.84 17.53 0.25
C VAL A 68 -4.78 18.61 0.24
N GLU A 69 -4.55 19.27 1.38
CA GLU A 69 -3.50 20.29 1.52
C GLU A 69 -2.13 19.67 1.21
N HIS A 70 -1.26 20.40 0.50
CA HIS A 70 0.03 19.89 0.05
C HIS A 70 0.91 19.43 1.22
N LYS A 71 0.86 20.15 2.35
CA LYS A 71 1.57 19.75 3.58
C LYS A 71 1.11 18.37 4.06
N ASP A 72 -0.20 18.16 4.12
CA ASP A 72 -0.77 16.90 4.57
C ASP A 72 -0.51 15.78 3.56
N PHE A 73 -0.61 16.07 2.26
CA PHE A 73 -0.29 15.11 1.21
C PHE A 73 1.17 14.66 1.28
N CYS A 74 2.11 15.59 1.44
CA CYS A 74 3.52 15.27 1.64
C CYS A 74 3.75 14.45 2.92
N SER A 75 3.11 14.83 4.03
CA SER A 75 3.23 14.11 5.29
C SER A 75 2.71 12.67 5.21
N ILE A 76 1.54 12.47 4.60
CA ILE A 76 0.95 11.14 4.41
C ILE A 76 1.89 10.28 3.55
N MET A 77 2.36 10.84 2.43
CA MET A 77 3.20 10.10 1.50
C MET A 77 4.60 9.79 2.07
N SER A 78 5.16 10.64 2.94
CA SER A 78 6.43 10.34 3.62
C SER A 78 6.27 9.22 4.65
N THR A 79 5.19 9.21 5.42
CA THR A 79 4.94 8.19 6.45
C THR A 79 4.77 6.78 5.87
N ILE A 80 4.21 6.65 4.66
CA ILE A 80 4.07 5.36 3.98
C ILE A 80 5.45 4.70 3.77
N GLY A 81 6.48 5.49 3.42
CA GLY A 81 7.84 4.97 3.23
C GLY A 81 8.53 4.61 4.54
N GLU A 82 8.25 5.35 5.62
CA GLU A 82 8.86 5.14 6.95
C GLU A 82 8.34 3.86 7.63
N HIS A 83 7.10 3.48 7.35
CA HIS A 83 6.46 2.34 8.00
C HIS A 83 6.74 1.00 7.30
N ILE A 84 7.40 1.02 6.13
CA ILE A 84 7.70 -0.17 5.33
C ILE A 84 9.20 -0.49 5.42
N GLU A 85 9.53 -1.62 6.03
CA GLU A 85 10.88 -2.17 6.09
C GLU A 85 11.08 -3.17 4.94
N LYS A 86 12.16 -3.01 4.17
CA LYS A 86 12.48 -3.88 3.01
C LYS A 86 13.65 -4.79 3.34
N ASP A 87 13.42 -6.09 3.36
CA ASP A 87 14.48 -7.09 3.50
C ASP A 87 15.08 -7.39 2.12
N ARG A 88 16.42 -7.49 2.05
CA ARG A 88 17.15 -7.70 0.81
C ARG A 88 18.03 -8.93 0.90
N ASP A 89 18.08 -9.68 -0.19
CA ASP A 89 18.98 -10.82 -0.32
C ASP A 89 20.44 -10.34 -0.27
N GLY A 90 21.24 -10.92 0.63
CA GLY A 90 22.61 -10.48 0.87
C GLY A 90 23.58 -10.73 -0.29
N LEU A 91 23.25 -11.59 -1.25
CA LEU A 91 24.09 -11.93 -2.40
C LEU A 91 23.69 -11.17 -3.65
N THR A 92 22.37 -11.06 -3.91
CA THR A 92 21.81 -10.47 -5.13
C THR A 92 21.37 -9.02 -4.95
N GLY A 93 21.15 -8.57 -3.71
CA GLY A 93 20.65 -7.22 -3.39
C GLY A 93 19.17 -6.99 -3.69
N GLU A 94 18.47 -8.01 -4.20
CA GLU A 94 17.05 -7.95 -4.53
C GLU A 94 16.18 -7.90 -3.27
N VAL A 95 15.08 -7.14 -3.32
CA VAL A 95 14.10 -7.12 -2.24
C VAL A 95 13.37 -8.46 -2.20
N VAL A 96 13.45 -9.16 -1.07
CA VAL A 96 12.87 -10.48 -0.86
C VAL A 96 11.59 -10.44 -0.04
N SER A 97 11.42 -9.42 0.79
CA SER A 97 10.18 -9.16 1.52
C SER A 97 10.05 -7.69 1.92
N GLU A 98 8.81 -7.26 2.13
CA GLU A 98 8.46 -5.94 2.69
C GLU A 98 7.49 -6.15 3.85
N THR A 99 7.79 -5.50 4.97
CA THR A 99 7.05 -5.62 6.22
C THR A 99 6.57 -4.25 6.65
N GLU A 100 5.31 -4.15 7.02
CA GLU A 100 4.68 -2.90 7.45
C GLU A 100 4.56 -2.87 8.98
N ARG A 101 4.98 -1.77 9.60
CA ARG A 101 4.72 -1.48 11.01
C ARG A 101 3.29 -0.99 11.17
N ARG A 102 2.45 -1.80 11.82
CA ARG A 102 1.04 -1.48 12.09
C ARG A 102 0.79 -1.25 13.57
N THR A 103 -0.14 -0.35 13.85
CA THR A 103 -0.67 -0.10 15.19
C THR A 103 -2.12 -0.56 15.23
N VAL A 104 -2.41 -1.57 16.06
CA VAL A 104 -3.76 -2.09 16.28
C VAL A 104 -4.10 -1.91 17.75
N GLY A 105 -5.01 -0.98 18.04
CA GLY A 105 -5.30 -0.57 19.43
C GLY A 105 -4.05 0.00 20.10
N SER A 106 -3.58 -0.64 21.18
CA SER A 106 -2.36 -0.26 21.90
C SER A 106 -1.12 -1.06 21.49
N GLN A 107 -1.24 -2.00 20.56
CA GLN A 107 -0.13 -2.86 20.13
C GLN A 107 0.50 -2.35 18.84
N VAL A 108 1.82 -2.43 18.76
CA VAL A 108 2.59 -2.11 17.56
C VAL A 108 3.33 -3.39 17.15
N GLY A 109 3.06 -3.86 15.94
CA GLY A 109 3.68 -5.06 15.40
C GLY A 109 4.01 -4.91 13.93
N LEU A 110 4.66 -5.94 13.41
CA LEU A 110 5.15 -6.00 12.04
C LEU A 110 4.29 -7.00 11.24
N VAL A 111 3.77 -6.59 10.08
CA VAL A 111 2.95 -7.41 9.19
C VAL A 111 3.64 -7.59 7.86
N LEU A 112 3.79 -8.83 7.42
CA LEU A 112 4.39 -9.14 6.12
C LEU A 112 3.39 -8.78 5.00
N ILE A 113 3.68 -7.73 4.24
CA ILE A 113 2.79 -7.24 3.17
C ILE A 113 3.21 -7.72 1.78
N LYS A 114 4.48 -8.11 1.62
CA LYS A 114 5.01 -8.63 0.36
C LYS A 114 6.17 -9.57 0.63
N GLY A 115 6.29 -10.64 -0.15
CA GLY A 115 7.43 -11.55 -0.05
C GLY A 115 7.57 -12.44 -1.27
N LYS A 116 8.81 -12.86 -1.55
CA LYS A 116 9.05 -14.01 -2.43
C LYS A 116 8.48 -15.28 -1.78
N PRO A 117 8.09 -16.30 -2.55
CA PRO A 117 7.46 -17.52 -2.02
C PRO A 117 8.23 -18.13 -0.84
N ASP A 118 9.56 -18.22 -0.92
CA ASP A 118 10.39 -18.74 0.18
C ASP A 118 10.26 -17.94 1.48
N LYS A 119 10.19 -16.61 1.40
CA LYS A 119 10.01 -15.73 2.57
C LYS A 119 8.60 -15.84 3.14
N LEU A 120 7.59 -15.97 2.29
CA LEU A 120 6.21 -16.20 2.73
C LEU A 120 6.07 -17.55 3.46
N ILE A 121 6.73 -18.60 2.95
CA ILE A 121 6.76 -19.92 3.61
C ILE A 121 7.55 -19.86 4.92
N GLN A 122 8.73 -19.22 4.93
CA GLN A 122 9.53 -19.02 6.16
C GLN A 122 8.69 -18.34 7.24
N HIS A 123 7.92 -17.32 6.86
CA HIS A 123 7.09 -16.60 7.79
C HIS A 123 6.10 -17.51 8.53
N LEU A 124 5.68 -18.66 7.98
CA LEU A 124 4.80 -19.65 8.65
C LEU A 124 5.27 -20.08 10.03
N VAL A 125 6.58 -20.06 10.29
CA VAL A 125 7.19 -20.53 11.55
C VAL A 125 7.99 -19.45 12.30
N ASP A 126 8.12 -18.25 11.73
CA ASP A 126 8.79 -17.14 12.39
C ASP A 126 7.99 -16.65 13.62
N GLU A 127 8.67 -15.98 14.56
CA GLU A 127 7.99 -15.34 15.69
C GLU A 127 7.19 -14.14 15.19
N ARG A 128 5.89 -14.36 15.02
CA ARG A 128 4.94 -13.33 14.61
C ARG A 128 4.20 -12.78 15.81
N ASP A 129 3.90 -11.49 15.77
CA ASP A 129 2.91 -10.90 16.67
C ASP A 129 1.51 -11.29 16.18
N SER A 130 1.02 -12.43 16.66
CA SER A 130 -0.30 -12.97 16.29
C SER A 130 -1.45 -12.04 16.67
N ASN A 131 -1.22 -11.01 17.49
CA ASN A 131 -2.27 -10.02 17.77
C ASN A 131 -2.47 -9.04 16.61
N VAL A 132 -1.43 -8.80 15.82
CA VAL A 132 -1.46 -7.83 14.72
C VAL A 132 -1.85 -8.51 13.40
N ASP A 133 -1.43 -9.77 13.21
CA ASP A 133 -1.87 -10.60 12.08
C ASP A 133 -2.17 -12.05 12.50
N PRO A 134 -3.34 -12.31 13.11
CA PRO A 134 -3.71 -13.64 13.59
C PRO A 134 -4.04 -14.64 12.47
N HIS A 135 -4.41 -14.17 11.28
CA HIS A 135 -4.97 -15.02 10.21
C HIS A 135 -3.97 -15.34 9.10
N TYR A 136 -2.72 -14.87 9.20
CA TYR A 136 -1.69 -15.10 8.18
C TYR A 136 -1.57 -16.56 7.71
N VAL A 137 -1.61 -17.52 8.64
CA VAL A 137 -1.46 -18.95 8.29
C VAL A 137 -2.63 -19.42 7.43
N ASP A 138 -3.86 -19.06 7.82
CA ASP A 138 -5.07 -19.42 7.08
C ASP A 138 -5.08 -18.74 5.70
N ASP A 139 -4.74 -17.46 5.65
CA ASP A 139 -4.65 -16.68 4.40
C ASP A 139 -3.60 -17.26 3.46
N PHE A 140 -2.43 -17.63 3.99
CA PHE A 140 -1.38 -18.29 3.22
C PHE A 140 -1.88 -19.63 2.67
N LEU A 141 -2.47 -20.49 3.50
CA LEU A 141 -2.95 -21.81 3.08
C LEU A 141 -4.13 -21.72 2.10
N LEU A 142 -4.94 -20.67 2.19
CA LEU A 142 -6.04 -20.42 1.26
C LEU A 142 -5.53 -19.93 -0.11
N THR A 143 -4.44 -19.15 -0.12
CA THR A 143 -4.00 -18.41 -1.32
C THR A 143 -2.68 -18.91 -1.94
N TYR A 144 -1.95 -19.84 -1.32
CA TYR A 144 -0.61 -20.24 -1.76
C TYR A 144 -0.53 -20.66 -3.23
N ARG A 145 -1.60 -21.27 -3.77
CA ARG A 145 -1.66 -21.75 -5.16
C ARG A 145 -1.50 -20.65 -6.20
N VAL A 146 -1.71 -19.39 -5.82
CA VAL A 146 -1.51 -18.22 -6.69
C VAL A 146 -0.03 -18.01 -7.01
N PHE A 147 0.87 -18.33 -6.07
CA PHE A 147 2.30 -18.02 -6.17
C PHE A 147 3.22 -19.24 -5.96
N ILE A 148 2.69 -20.39 -5.59
CA ILE A 148 3.39 -21.68 -5.46
C ILE A 148 2.62 -22.75 -6.24
N HIS A 149 3.20 -23.21 -7.35
CA HIS A 149 2.58 -24.24 -8.19
C HIS A 149 2.76 -25.66 -7.63
N ASN A 150 3.90 -25.94 -7.00
CA ASN A 150 4.19 -27.25 -6.41
C ASN A 150 4.06 -27.16 -4.88
N PRO A 151 2.96 -27.67 -4.28
CA PRO A 151 2.74 -27.60 -2.83
C PRO A 151 3.76 -28.44 -2.04
N THR A 152 4.42 -29.42 -2.66
CA THR A 152 5.41 -30.28 -1.98
C THR A 152 6.52 -29.47 -1.32
N ILE A 153 6.89 -28.33 -1.90
CA ILE A 153 7.92 -27.42 -1.35
C ILE A 153 7.52 -26.90 0.05
N ILE A 154 6.23 -26.65 0.27
CA ILE A 154 5.72 -26.21 1.58
C ILE A 154 5.85 -27.35 2.59
N PHE A 155 5.40 -28.56 2.21
CA PHE A 155 5.47 -29.75 3.06
C PHE A 155 6.91 -30.13 3.40
N GLU A 156 7.83 -30.09 2.44
CA GLU A 156 9.25 -30.38 2.66
C GLU A 156 9.86 -29.41 3.68
N LYS A 157 9.60 -28.10 3.55
CA LYS A 157 10.08 -27.11 4.53
C LYS A 157 9.47 -27.30 5.91
N LEU A 158 8.15 -27.55 6.00
CA LEU A 158 7.49 -27.83 7.27
C LEU A 158 8.04 -29.10 7.94
N MET A 159 8.29 -30.16 7.18
CA MET A 159 8.89 -31.40 7.68
C MET A 159 10.32 -31.18 8.18
N MET A 160 11.11 -30.40 7.44
CA MET A 160 12.47 -30.01 7.86
C MET A 160 12.44 -29.24 9.18
N TRP A 161 11.55 -28.26 9.34
CA TRP A 161 11.41 -27.51 10.60
C TRP A 161 10.83 -28.35 11.72
N PHE A 162 9.96 -29.32 11.43
CA PHE A 162 9.46 -30.23 12.44
C PHE A 162 10.55 -31.15 13.01
N ALA A 163 11.54 -31.51 12.20
CA ALA A 163 12.72 -32.26 12.62
C ALA A 163 13.67 -31.43 13.49
N ASP A 164 13.62 -30.10 13.38
CA ASP A 164 14.35 -29.18 14.26
C ASP A 164 13.62 -29.03 15.60
N THR A 165 14.25 -29.48 16.69
CA THR A 165 13.71 -29.41 18.05
C THR A 165 13.35 -27.99 18.49
N ALA A 166 14.00 -26.94 17.94
CA ALA A 166 13.70 -25.55 18.29
C ALA A 166 12.46 -24.99 17.59
N LEU A 167 12.07 -25.56 16.45
CA LEU A 167 10.95 -25.09 15.62
C LEU A 167 9.71 -26.00 15.68
N ARG A 168 9.86 -27.21 16.24
CA ARG A 168 8.80 -28.23 16.34
C ARG A 168 7.50 -27.72 16.95
N ASP A 169 7.57 -26.95 18.04
CA ASP A 169 6.37 -26.44 18.71
C ASP A 169 5.65 -25.35 17.90
N LYS A 170 6.38 -24.57 17.10
CA LYS A 170 5.82 -23.56 16.19
C LYS A 170 5.10 -24.22 15.01
N VAL A 171 5.67 -25.29 14.46
CA VAL A 171 5.03 -26.10 13.41
C VAL A 171 3.73 -26.75 13.92
N ARG A 172 3.70 -27.23 15.17
CA ARG A 172 2.48 -27.82 15.76
C ARG A 172 1.35 -26.79 15.89
N GLN A 173 1.66 -25.53 16.20
CA GLN A 173 0.66 -24.46 16.29
C GLN A 173 0.09 -24.07 14.92
N SER A 174 0.90 -24.08 13.85
CA SER A 174 0.45 -23.77 12.49
C SER A 174 -0.27 -24.92 11.79
N SER A 175 -0.11 -26.15 12.25
CA SER A 175 -0.72 -27.36 11.63
C SER A 175 -2.01 -27.84 12.31
N PHE A 176 -2.40 -27.28 13.46
CA PHE A 176 -3.57 -27.73 14.24
C PHE A 176 -4.73 -26.73 14.37
N ALA A 177 -4.78 -25.67 13.55
CA ALA A 177 -5.99 -24.89 13.34
C ALA A 177 -6.94 -25.61 12.33
N ALA A 178 -7.36 -26.83 12.67
CA ALA A 178 -8.51 -27.48 12.04
C ALA A 178 -9.67 -27.48 13.04
N PRO A 179 -10.91 -27.17 12.61
CA PRO A 179 -11.99 -26.79 13.53
C PRO A 179 -12.42 -27.97 14.41
N ARG A 180 -12.78 -27.65 15.65
CA ARG A 180 -13.76 -28.47 16.40
C ARG A 180 -15.16 -28.03 16.02
#